data_AF-A0A2V9VBW4-F1
#
_entry.id   AF-A0A2V9VBW4-F1
#
_cell.length_a   1.000
_cell.length_b   1.000
_cell.length_c   1.000
_cell.angle_alpha   90.00
_cell.angle_beta   90.00
_cell.angle_gamma   90.00
#
_symmetry.space_group_name_H-M   'P 1'
#
loop_
_entity.id
_entity.type
_entity.pdbx_description
1 polymer ?
#
loop_
_entity_poly.entity_id
_entity_poly.type
_entity_poly.pdbx_seq_one_letter_code
_entity_poly.pdbx_strand_id
1 'polypeptide(L)'
;MAGRVLNAVGGELFELSGGRKVGRTCSIGWAVFPWFVLEPAAVDYGEILRLADCALYQAKKAGRNQAIGILPSSEEPVAGMATVVGGKVLNLTDNTVAAPQNA
;
A
#
# COMPACT_ATOMS: atom_id res chain seq x y z
N MET A 1 14.51 -1.19 3.18
CA MET A 1 14.54 0.30 3.27
C MET A 1 13.42 0.86 4.14
N ALA A 2 12.14 0.48 3.94
CA ALA A 2 11.01 1.07 4.68
C ALA A 2 11.11 1.01 6.22
N GLY A 3 11.67 -0.08 6.79
CA GLY A 3 11.88 -0.18 8.24
C GLY A 3 12.83 0.88 8.82
N ARG A 4 13.79 1.40 8.05
CA ARG A 4 14.67 2.48 8.49
C ARG A 4 13.91 3.79 8.66
N VAL A 5 12.95 4.06 7.77
CA VAL A 5 12.10 5.25 7.83
C VAL A 5 11.13 5.16 9.01
N LEU A 6 10.55 3.98 9.27
CA LEU A 6 9.72 3.76 10.46
C LEU A 6 10.50 4.05 11.75
N ASN A 7 11.73 3.54 11.86
CA ASN A 7 12.56 3.77 13.03
C ASN A 7 13.04 5.22 13.16
N ALA A 8 13.35 5.89 12.05
CA ALA A 8 13.71 7.30 12.09
C ALA A 8 12.54 8.17 12.57
N VAL A 9 11.32 7.92 12.09
CA VAL A 9 10.14 8.69 12.48
C VAL A 9 9.68 8.34 13.90
N GLY A 10 9.70 7.06 14.27
CA GLY A 10 9.29 6.58 15.59
C GLY A 10 10.33 6.79 16.69
N GLY A 11 11.59 7.00 16.33
CA GLY A 11 12.71 7.10 17.26
C GLY A 11 12.93 8.49 17.86
N GLU A 12 12.31 9.53 17.29
CA GLU A 12 12.51 10.91 17.73
C GLU A 12 11.18 11.56 18.13
N LEU A 13 11.19 12.31 19.24
CA LEU A 13 10.04 13.06 19.69
C LEU A 13 9.95 14.37 18.89
N PHE A 14 8.80 14.61 18.28
CA PHE A 14 8.56 15.87 17.58
C PHE A 14 8.31 16.99 18.59
N GLU A 15 9.09 18.07 18.49
CA GLU A 15 8.89 19.28 19.28
C GLU A 15 7.82 20.17 18.62
N LEU A 16 6.76 20.46 19.37
CA LEU A 16 5.72 21.41 19.01
C LEU A 16 5.98 22.74 19.73
N SER A 17 5.35 23.81 19.23
CA SER A 17 5.39 25.12 19.86
C SER A 17 4.97 25.04 21.34
N GLY A 18 5.71 25.75 22.20
CA GLY A 18 5.52 25.71 23.65
C GLY A 18 6.22 24.54 24.36
N GLY A 19 7.22 23.90 23.75
CA GLY A 19 8.08 22.90 24.41
C GLY A 19 7.45 21.52 24.58
N ARG A 20 6.31 21.27 23.92
CA ARG A 20 5.61 19.98 23.98
C ARG A 20 6.30 18.97 23.07
N LYS A 21 6.54 17.77 23.58
CA LYS A 21 7.12 16.64 22.83
C LYS A 21 6.04 15.60 22.51
N VAL A 22 5.94 15.20 21.25
CA VAL A 22 4.94 14.21 20.80
C VAL A 22 5.65 13.06 20.09
N GLY A 23 5.47 11.84 20.61
CA GLY A 23 5.87 10.61 19.93
C GLY A 23 4.93 10.34 18.76
N ARG A 24 5.48 10.19 17.55
CA ARG A 24 4.72 9.87 16.35
C ARG A 24 5.31 8.67 15.66
N THR A 25 4.44 7.83 15.12
CA THR A 25 4.82 6.73 14.23
C THR A 25 4.21 7.00 12.86
N CYS A 26 4.80 6.44 11.81
CA CYS A 26 4.24 6.50 10.46
C CYS A 26 3.87 5.09 9.97
N SER A 27 3.00 5.01 8.99
CA SER A 27 2.73 3.77 8.24
C SER A 27 3.21 4.01 6.82
N ILE A 28 3.75 2.98 6.17
CA ILE A 28 4.36 3.10 4.84
C ILE A 28 3.72 2.07 3.92
N GLY A 29 3.26 2.53 2.76
CA GLY A 29 2.90 1.68 1.63
C GLY A 29 3.94 1.82 0.53
N TRP A 30 4.37 0.71 -0.07
CA TRP A 30 5.33 0.75 -1.18
C TRP A 30 4.95 -0.25 -2.26
N ALA A 31 5.36 0.06 -3.49
CA ALA A 31 5.19 -0.78 -4.67
C ALA A 31 6.46 -0.67 -5.52
N VAL A 32 6.74 -1.68 -6.34
CA VAL A 32 7.93 -1.70 -7.20
C VAL A 32 7.65 -1.06 -8.55
N PHE A 33 8.63 -0.32 -9.07
CA PHE A 33 8.62 0.23 -10.42
C PHE A 33 9.97 -0.06 -11.09
N PRO A 34 10.01 -0.52 -12.34
CA PRO A 34 8.84 -0.93 -13.15
C PRO A 34 8.19 -2.21 -12.58
N TRP A 35 6.88 -2.39 -12.84
CA TRP A 35 6.13 -3.53 -12.29
C TRP A 35 6.54 -4.87 -12.93
N PHE A 36 6.85 -4.84 -14.24
CA PHE A 36 7.48 -5.94 -14.96
C PHE A 36 8.79 -5.46 -15.56
N VAL A 37 9.85 -6.27 -15.41
CA VAL A 37 11.18 -5.92 -15.94
C VAL A 37 11.21 -6.05 -17.47
N LEU A 38 10.54 -7.07 -18.00
CA LEU A 38 10.51 -7.36 -19.45
C LEU A 38 9.61 -6.40 -20.22
N GLU A 39 8.57 -5.86 -19.58
CA GLU A 39 7.67 -4.89 -20.20
C GLU A 39 7.35 -3.72 -19.25
N PRO A 40 8.28 -2.75 -19.11
CA PRO A 40 8.12 -1.63 -18.17
C PRO A 40 6.92 -0.73 -18.43
N ALA A 41 6.40 -0.72 -19.67
CA ALA A 41 5.24 0.05 -20.09
C ALA A 41 3.90 -0.68 -19.89
N ALA A 42 3.91 -1.95 -19.47
CA ALA A 42 2.70 -2.73 -19.27
C ALA A 42 1.84 -2.21 -18.11
N VAL A 43 2.45 -1.53 -17.14
CA VAL A 43 1.76 -0.93 -15.99
C VAL A 43 2.19 0.52 -15.87
N ASP A 44 1.22 1.42 -15.90
CA ASP A 44 1.50 2.84 -15.76
C ASP A 44 1.95 3.17 -14.33
N TYR A 45 2.78 4.21 -14.21
CA TYR A 45 3.22 4.73 -12.92
C TYR A 45 2.03 5.08 -12.00
N GLY A 46 0.92 5.58 -12.56
CA GLY A 46 -0.29 5.89 -11.81
C GLY A 46 -0.92 4.67 -11.15
N GLU A 47 -0.89 3.51 -11.81
CA GLU A 47 -1.41 2.26 -11.25
C GLU A 47 -0.51 1.76 -10.11
N ILE A 48 0.80 1.86 -10.28
CA ILE A 48 1.78 1.49 -9.24
C ILE A 48 1.66 2.42 -8.02
N LEU A 49 1.38 3.70 -8.23
CA LEU A 49 1.10 4.64 -7.15
C LEU A 49 -0.19 4.29 -6.39
N ARG A 50 -1.25 3.85 -7.09
CA ARG A 50 -2.48 3.34 -6.44
C ARG A 50 -2.22 2.09 -5.62
N LEU A 51 -1.35 1.19 -6.09
CA LEU A 51 -0.93 0.01 -5.34
C LEU A 51 -0.17 0.41 -4.06
N ALA A 52 0.74 1.38 -4.15
CA ALA A 52 1.44 1.92 -2.98
C ALA A 52 0.46 2.56 -1.96
N ASP A 53 -0.53 3.31 -2.42
CA ASP A 53 -1.55 3.91 -1.54
C ASP A 53 -2.45 2.84 -0.90
N CYS A 54 -2.84 1.81 -1.66
CA CYS A 54 -3.57 0.66 -1.12
C CYS A 54 -2.78 -0.04 -0.01
N ALA A 55 -1.48 -0.27 -0.22
CA ALA A 55 -0.60 -0.83 0.80
C ALA A 55 -0.49 0.07 2.04
N LEU A 56 -0.45 1.39 1.86
CA LEU A 56 -0.44 2.35 2.97
C LEU A 56 -1.75 2.26 3.76
N TYR A 57 -2.88 2.18 3.06
CA TYR A 57 -4.19 2.04 3.68
C TYR A 57 -4.30 0.74 4.49
N GLN A 58 -3.79 -0.37 3.95
CA GLN A 58 -3.69 -1.65 4.66
C GLN A 58 -2.78 -1.55 5.88
N ALA A 59 -1.64 -0.88 5.77
CA ALA A 59 -0.72 -0.67 6.89
C ALA A 59 -1.42 0.09 8.04
N LYS A 60 -2.25 1.08 7.70
CA LYS A 60 -3.07 1.81 8.68
C LYS A 60 -4.14 0.93 9.33
N LYS A 61 -4.80 0.05 8.56
CA LYS A 61 -5.84 -0.86 9.07
C LYS A 61 -5.28 -1.98 9.95
N ALA A 62 -4.12 -2.52 9.60
CA ALA A 62 -3.52 -3.67 10.29
C ALA A 62 -2.74 -3.32 11.56
N GLY A 63 -2.97 -2.13 12.15
CA GLY A 63 -2.37 -1.74 13.44
C GLY A 63 -1.43 -0.52 13.41
N ARG A 64 -1.17 0.06 12.22
CA ARG A 64 -0.23 1.20 12.02
C ARG A 64 1.22 0.85 12.38
N ASN A 65 2.11 1.84 12.33
CA ASN A 65 3.55 1.71 12.62
C ASN A 65 4.25 0.55 11.87
N GLN A 66 3.85 0.33 10.63
CA GLN A 66 4.37 -0.77 9.83
C GLN A 66 4.47 -0.38 8.35
N ALA A 67 5.23 -1.18 7.61
CA ALA A 67 5.40 -1.04 6.18
C ALA A 67 4.78 -2.24 5.48
N ILE A 68 3.89 -1.99 4.53
CA ILE A 68 3.31 -3.03 3.65
C ILE A 68 3.74 -2.74 2.22
N GLY A 69 4.12 -3.79 1.50
CA GLY A 69 4.53 -3.73 0.10
C GLY A 69 3.63 -4.56 -0.80
N ILE A 70 3.44 -4.11 -2.04
CA ILE A 70 2.83 -4.93 -3.10
C ILE A 70 3.92 -5.27 -4.11
N LEU A 71 4.02 -6.56 -4.43
CA LEU A 71 4.92 -7.11 -5.43
C LEU A 71 4.10 -7.80 -6.52
N PRO A 72 4.61 -7.92 -7.75
CA PRO A 72 3.98 -8.73 -8.79
C PRO A 72 3.97 -10.21 -8.37
N SER A 73 2.89 -10.95 -8.69
CA SER A 73 2.76 -12.39 -8.40
C SER A 73 3.55 -13.26 -9.36
N SER A 74 3.93 -12.68 -10.50
CA SER A 74 4.53 -13.35 -11.64
C SER A 74 5.43 -12.37 -12.37
N GLU A 75 6.45 -12.88 -13.06
CA GLU A 75 7.41 -12.06 -13.81
C GLU A 75 6.92 -11.70 -15.21
N GLU A 76 5.82 -12.31 -15.65
CA GLU A 76 5.19 -12.04 -16.94
C GLU A 76 3.90 -11.22 -16.76
N PRO A 77 3.62 -10.25 -17.64
CA PRO A 77 2.35 -9.56 -17.67
C PRO A 77 1.23 -10.55 -18.07
N VAL A 78 0.64 -11.20 -17.07
CA VAL A 78 -0.59 -11.97 -17.28
C VAL A 78 -1.73 -10.97 -17.46
N ALA A 79 -2.24 -10.86 -18.68
CA ALA A 79 -3.39 -10.04 -19.00
C ALA A 79 -4.56 -10.39 -18.06
N GLY A 80 -4.86 -9.49 -17.10
CA GLY A 80 -6.05 -9.56 -16.25
C GLY A 80 -5.90 -10.09 -14.82
N MET A 81 -4.70 -10.18 -14.23
CA MET A 81 -4.54 -10.74 -12.87
C MET A 81 -3.96 -9.75 -11.83
N ALA A 82 -4.83 -9.30 -10.92
CA ALA A 82 -4.45 -8.56 -9.71
C ALA A 82 -3.72 -9.50 -8.72
N THR A 83 -2.55 -9.06 -8.22
CA THR A 83 -1.74 -9.85 -7.29
C THR A 83 -2.13 -9.63 -5.83
N VAL A 84 -2.16 -10.75 -5.10
CA VAL A 84 -2.43 -10.93 -3.66
C VAL A 84 -1.41 -10.21 -2.77
N VAL A 85 -1.91 -9.51 -1.73
CA VAL A 85 -1.11 -9.01 -0.60
C VAL A 85 -1.52 -9.76 0.67
N GLY A 86 -0.58 -10.46 1.30
CA GLY A 86 -0.71 -10.92 2.69
C GLY A 86 -1.93 -11.80 2.99
N GLY A 87 -1.98 -13.01 2.44
CA GLY A 87 -2.91 -14.07 2.88
C GLY A 87 -4.41 -13.83 2.68
N LYS A 88 -4.83 -12.71 2.07
CA LYS A 88 -6.23 -12.51 1.67
C LYS A 88 -6.31 -11.87 0.29
N VAL A 89 -6.88 -12.61 -0.65
CA VAL A 89 -7.24 -12.15 -2.00
C VAL A 89 -8.27 -11.03 -1.83
N LEU A 90 -7.90 -9.80 -2.18
CA LEU A 90 -8.87 -8.74 -2.43
C LEU A 90 -9.12 -8.73 -3.93
N ASN A 91 -10.15 -9.45 -4.36
CA ASN A 91 -10.65 -9.36 -5.72
C ASN A 91 -11.25 -7.96 -5.90
N LEU A 92 -10.61 -7.13 -6.74
CA LEU A 92 -11.10 -5.80 -7.11
C LEU A 92 -12.30 -5.86 -8.09
N THR A 93 -13.02 -6.98 -8.18
CA THR A 93 -14.22 -7.14 -9.01
C THR A 93 -15.53 -7.03 -8.24
N ASP A 94 -15.54 -6.89 -6.91
CA ASP A 94 -16.80 -6.66 -6.16
C ASP A 94 -17.19 -5.18 -6.13
N ASN A 95 -17.25 -4.56 -7.31
CA ASN A 95 -17.98 -3.31 -7.49
C ASN A 95 -19.05 -3.49 -8.58
N THR A 96 -19.90 -4.49 -8.40
CA THR A 96 -21.19 -4.58 -9.09
C THR A 96 -22.30 -4.06 -8.16
N VAL A 97 -22.83 -2.93 -8.60
CA VAL A 97 -24.08 -2.32 -8.17
C VAL A 97 -25.19 -3.37 -8.09
N ALA A 98 -25.86 -3.48 -6.94
CA ALA A 98 -27.25 -3.93 -6.89
C ALA A 98 -27.93 -3.31 -5.66
N ALA A 99 -28.80 -2.34 -5.93
CA ALA A 99 -29.73 -1.77 -4.98
C ALA A 99 -30.68 -2.85 -4.42
N PRO A 100 -31.14 -2.75 -3.16
CA PRO A 100 -32.28 -3.55 -2.73
C PRO A 100 -33.55 -2.96 -3.36
N GLN A 101 -34.14 -3.69 -4.32
CA GLN A 101 -35.54 -3.52 -4.70
C GLN A 101 -36.40 -4.51 -3.89
N ASN A 102 -37.46 -3.94 -3.32
CA ASN A 102 -38.71 -4.53 -2.81
C ASN A 102 -38.72 -5.36 -1.52
N ALA A 103 -39.35 -4.73 -0.52
CA ALA A 103 -40.52 -5.28 0.16
C ALA A 103 -41.76 -5.23 -0.75
#